data_AF-A0A7X7HCM2-F1
#
_entry.id   AF-A0A7X7HCM2-F1
#
_cell.length_a   1.000
_cell.length_b   1.000
_cell.length_c   1.000
_cell.angle_alpha   90.00
_cell.angle_beta   90.00
_cell.angle_gamma   90.00
#
_symmetry.space_group_name_H-M   'P 1'
#
loop_
_entity.id
_entity.type
_entity.pdbx_description
1 polymer ?
#
loop_
_entity_poly.entity_id
_entity_poly.type
_entity_poly.pdbx_seq_one_letter_code
_entity_poly.pdbx_strand_id
1 'polypeptide(L)'
;MTSRRGILLALVLALAFGIGGALAGGPSTAGGRASPASLTLSWWHLIPGLVLGACLGVLADIDIRSHRLPDRIQYPLLGGLAAHILLVRPFGVHGLWSALAGAIGVALVFLVLAVVAAGGLGLGDVKLGAILGLWTGWLHPTGPVVFVMAAFLVGGLYALVLMALKKATRTSHIPFGPFLIAGAAIATWWTLL
;
A
#
# COMPACT_ATOMS: atom_id res chain seq x y z
N MET A 1 -22.64 4.61 4.72
CA MET A 1 -23.08 3.27 4.26
C MET A 1 -22.19 2.84 3.11
N THR A 2 -21.36 1.82 3.31
CA THR A 2 -20.52 1.24 2.24
C THR A 2 -21.41 0.58 1.19
N SER A 3 -21.18 0.88 -0.08
CA SER A 3 -21.95 0.28 -1.16
C SER A 3 -21.60 -1.21 -1.33
N ARG A 4 -22.44 -1.99 -2.02
CA ARG A 4 -22.12 -3.40 -2.41
C ARG A 4 -20.76 -3.49 -3.11
N ARG A 5 -20.42 -2.48 -3.93
CA ARG A 5 -19.11 -2.38 -4.61
C ARG A 5 -17.96 -2.16 -3.62
N GLY A 6 -18.16 -1.31 -2.61
CA GLY A 6 -17.16 -1.07 -1.56
C GLY A 6 -16.86 -2.31 -0.71
N ILE A 7 -17.88 -3.13 -0.42
CA ILE A 7 -17.70 -4.40 0.30
C ILE A 7 -16.89 -5.39 -0.55
N LEU A 8 -17.22 -5.52 -1.84
CA LEU A 8 -16.46 -6.40 -2.74
C LEU A 8 -15.00 -5.95 -2.88
N LEU A 9 -14.75 -4.64 -3.02
CA LEU A 9 -13.39 -4.10 -3.07
C LEU A 9 -12.61 -4.40 -1.78
N ALA A 10 -13.23 -4.22 -0.62
CA ALA A 10 -12.63 -4.56 0.67
C ALA A 10 -12.27 -6.04 0.78
N LEU A 11 -13.17 -6.94 0.35
CA LEU A 11 -12.89 -8.38 0.36
C LEU A 11 -11.75 -8.76 -0.60
N VAL A 12 -11.78 -8.24 -1.82
CA VAL A 12 -10.73 -8.51 -2.83
C VAL A 12 -9.38 -8.03 -2.33
N LEU A 13 -9.30 -6.81 -1.80
CA LEU A 13 -8.04 -6.26 -1.29
C LEU A 13 -7.60 -6.95 -0.01
N ALA A 14 -8.50 -7.31 0.89
CA ALA A 14 -8.18 -8.12 2.06
C ALA A 14 -7.51 -9.42 1.65
N LEU A 15 -8.13 -10.17 0.71
CA LEU A 15 -7.55 -11.41 0.21
C LEU A 15 -6.22 -11.17 -0.51
N ALA A 16 -6.10 -10.13 -1.33
CA ALA A 16 -4.88 -9.83 -2.07
C ALA A 16 -3.69 -9.52 -1.14
N PHE A 17 -3.89 -8.67 -0.13
CA PHE A 17 -2.84 -8.30 0.82
C PHE A 17 -2.59 -9.40 1.85
N GLY A 18 -3.63 -10.09 2.32
CA GLY A 18 -3.53 -11.20 3.24
C GLY A 18 -2.77 -12.37 2.64
N ILE A 19 -3.19 -12.86 1.46
CA ILE A 19 -2.52 -13.97 0.77
C ILE A 19 -1.13 -13.55 0.33
N GLY A 20 -0.99 -12.40 -0.34
CA GLY A 20 0.32 -11.90 -0.79
C GLY A 20 1.32 -11.77 0.35
N GLY A 21 0.91 -11.16 1.48
CA GLY A 21 1.76 -11.04 2.66
C GLY A 21 2.09 -12.40 3.30
N ALA A 22 1.12 -13.31 3.39
CA ALA A 22 1.34 -14.63 3.98
C ALA A 22 2.33 -15.48 3.16
N LEU A 23 2.31 -15.32 1.83
CA LEU A 23 3.23 -15.99 0.92
C LEU A 23 4.62 -15.34 0.91
N ALA A 24 4.67 -14.00 0.97
CA ALA A 24 5.93 -13.24 0.97
C ALA A 24 6.70 -13.41 2.28
N GLY A 25 5.97 -13.56 3.38
CA GLY A 25 6.51 -13.58 4.74
C GLY A 25 7.05 -14.91 5.24
N GLY A 26 7.11 -15.95 4.39
CA GLY A 26 7.70 -17.25 4.72
C GLY A 26 9.14 -17.10 5.24
N PRO A 27 9.67 -18.08 6.00
CA PRO A 27 11.01 -18.02 6.59
C PRO A 27 12.04 -17.83 5.48
N SER A 28 12.42 -16.57 5.28
CA SER A 28 13.39 -16.17 4.28
C SER A 28 14.74 -16.55 4.88
N THR A 29 15.36 -17.59 4.34
CA THR A 29 16.78 -17.82 4.57
C THR A 29 17.50 -16.55 4.14
N ALA A 30 18.31 -15.99 5.04
CA ALA A 30 18.93 -14.68 4.92
C ALA A 30 19.33 -14.33 3.47
N GLY A 31 18.60 -13.40 2.85
CA GLY A 31 18.90 -12.83 1.53
C GLY A 31 18.41 -13.59 0.29
N GLY A 32 17.72 -14.73 0.43
CA GLY A 32 17.18 -15.50 -0.70
C GLY A 32 15.72 -15.16 -1.03
N ARG A 33 15.38 -15.05 -2.32
CA ARG A 33 13.97 -15.02 -2.79
C ARG A 33 13.22 -16.25 -2.26
N ALA A 34 11.97 -16.07 -1.86
CA ALA A 34 11.12 -17.16 -1.38
C ALA A 34 11.05 -18.26 -2.43
N SER A 35 11.57 -19.45 -2.12
CA SER A 35 11.43 -20.60 -3.00
C SER A 35 10.00 -21.14 -2.91
N PRO A 36 9.34 -21.52 -4.04
CA PRO A 36 7.95 -22.00 -4.02
C PRO A 36 7.76 -23.28 -3.19
N ALA A 37 8.84 -23.99 -2.85
CA ALA A 37 8.83 -25.14 -1.95
C ALA A 37 8.67 -24.76 -0.45
N SER A 38 8.73 -23.48 -0.09
CA SER A 38 8.70 -22.97 1.29
C SER A 38 7.48 -22.09 1.59
N LEU A 39 6.37 -22.30 0.86
CA LEU A 39 5.08 -21.64 1.09
C LEU A 39 4.43 -22.08 2.42
N THR A 40 5.15 -21.91 3.51
CA THR A 40 4.57 -21.92 4.84
C THR A 40 3.77 -20.64 4.98
N LEU A 41 2.46 -20.78 5.11
CA LEU A 41 1.55 -19.67 5.25
C LEU A 41 1.91 -18.90 6.52
N SER A 42 2.53 -17.73 6.36
CA SER A 42 2.96 -16.93 7.49
C SER A 42 1.78 -16.17 8.04
N TRP A 43 1.08 -16.79 8.99
CA TRP A 43 -0.09 -16.24 9.65
C TRP A 43 0.16 -14.87 10.30
N TRP A 44 1.42 -14.59 10.66
CA TRP A 44 1.91 -13.29 11.11
C TRP A 44 1.72 -12.15 10.12
N HIS A 45 1.77 -12.43 8.81
CA HIS A 45 1.52 -11.47 7.75
C HIS A 45 0.10 -11.58 7.19
N LEU A 46 -0.50 -12.77 7.27
CA LEU A 46 -1.86 -13.01 6.80
C LEU A 46 -2.87 -12.08 7.48
N ILE A 47 -2.90 -12.09 8.82
CA ILE A 47 -3.88 -11.34 9.61
C ILE A 47 -3.75 -9.82 9.38
N PRO A 48 -2.58 -9.18 9.57
CA PRO A 48 -2.46 -7.75 9.30
C PRO A 48 -2.69 -7.41 7.83
N GLY A 49 -2.34 -8.30 6.89
CA GLY A 49 -2.64 -8.13 5.46
C GLY A 49 -4.13 -8.12 5.15
N LEU A 50 -4.91 -9.03 5.76
CA LEU A 50 -6.38 -9.06 5.63
C LEU A 50 -7.00 -7.77 6.18
N VAL A 51 -6.59 -7.33 7.37
CA VAL A 51 -7.08 -6.10 8.01
C VAL A 51 -6.70 -4.88 7.16
N LEU A 52 -5.44 -4.80 6.73
CA LEU A 52 -4.94 -3.73 5.87
C LEU A 52 -5.76 -3.67 4.58
N GLY A 53 -5.86 -4.76 3.84
CA GLY A 53 -6.60 -4.80 2.58
C GLY A 53 -8.09 -4.45 2.74
N ALA A 54 -8.74 -4.91 3.81
CA ALA A 54 -10.12 -4.54 4.11
C ALA A 54 -10.29 -3.02 4.32
N CYS A 55 -9.42 -2.42 5.14
CA CYS A 55 -9.41 -0.97 5.36
C CYS A 55 -9.08 -0.19 4.08
N LEU A 56 -8.13 -0.67 3.27
CA LEU A 56 -7.78 -0.07 1.98
C LEU A 56 -8.95 -0.09 1.00
N GLY A 57 -9.74 -1.16 0.95
CA GLY A 57 -10.92 -1.18 0.09
C GLY A 57 -12.03 -0.24 0.52
N VAL A 58 -12.22 -0.05 1.83
CA VAL A 58 -13.11 1.00 2.35
C VAL A 58 -12.57 2.39 1.99
N LEU A 59 -11.27 2.63 2.19
CA LEU A 59 -10.62 3.89 1.82
C LEU A 59 -10.73 4.17 0.31
N ALA A 60 -10.58 3.15 -0.54
CA ALA A 60 -10.73 3.28 -1.99
C ALA A 60 -12.17 3.66 -2.38
N ASP A 61 -13.19 3.01 -1.81
CA ASP A 61 -14.61 3.37 -2.10
C ASP A 61 -14.94 4.79 -1.63
N ILE A 62 -14.37 5.24 -0.50
CA ILE A 62 -14.55 6.61 -0.02
C ILE A 62 -13.80 7.60 -0.91
N ASP A 63 -12.56 7.30 -1.30
CA ASP A 63 -11.74 8.19 -2.12
C ASP A 63 -12.34 8.38 -3.53
N ILE A 64 -12.84 7.30 -4.14
CA ILE A 64 -13.55 7.36 -5.44
C ILE A 64 -14.82 8.23 -5.36
N ARG A 65 -15.51 8.25 -4.21
CA ARG A 65 -16.78 8.99 -4.05
C ARG A 65 -16.57 10.44 -3.63
N SER A 66 -15.54 10.71 -2.85
CA SER A 66 -15.44 11.94 -2.07
C SER A 66 -14.07 12.60 -2.15
N HIS A 67 -13.09 12.00 -2.84
CA HIS A 67 -11.72 12.50 -2.95
C HIS A 67 -11.13 12.87 -1.58
N ARG A 68 -11.44 12.04 -0.58
CA ARG A 68 -11.08 12.26 0.82
C ARG A 68 -10.69 10.93 1.44
N LEU A 69 -9.57 10.93 2.13
CA LEU A 69 -9.11 9.80 2.92
C LEU A 69 -9.28 10.13 4.42
N PRO A 70 -10.24 9.51 5.12
CA PRO A 70 -10.53 9.85 6.51
C PRO A 70 -9.43 9.39 7.47
N ASP A 71 -8.89 10.36 8.21
CA ASP A 71 -7.92 10.18 9.29
C ASP A 71 -8.35 9.16 10.35
N ARG A 72 -9.66 9.04 10.59
CA ARG A 72 -10.25 8.08 11.53
C ARG A 72 -9.98 6.62 11.16
N ILE A 73 -9.65 6.33 9.90
CA ILE A 73 -9.26 4.99 9.45
C ILE A 73 -7.74 4.91 9.32
N GLN A 74 -7.10 5.94 8.77
CA GLN A 74 -5.66 5.93 8.51
C GLN A 74 -4.81 5.85 9.79
N TYR A 75 -5.13 6.63 10.84
CA TYR A 75 -4.32 6.64 12.05
C TYR A 75 -4.38 5.32 12.84
N PRO A 76 -5.57 4.73 13.10
CA PRO A 76 -5.63 3.41 13.73
C PRO A 76 -4.94 2.33 12.90
N LEU A 77 -5.04 2.41 11.57
CA LEU A 77 -4.39 1.45 10.67
C LEU A 77 -2.87 1.56 10.73
N LEU A 78 -2.32 2.78 10.69
CA LEU A 78 -0.89 3.01 10.84
C LEU A 78 -0.38 2.52 12.19
N GLY A 79 -1.05 2.92 13.28
CA GLY A 79 -0.68 2.55 14.64
C GLY A 79 -0.78 1.05 14.90
N GLY A 80 -1.86 0.41 14.44
CA GLY A 80 -2.07 -1.02 14.56
C GLY A 80 -1.04 -1.84 13.78
N LEU A 81 -0.73 -1.44 12.55
CA LEU A 81 0.30 -2.11 11.74
C LEU A 81 1.69 -1.93 12.36
N ALA A 82 2.07 -0.72 12.78
CA ALA A 82 3.35 -0.47 13.43
C ALA A 82 3.49 -1.24 14.76
N ALA A 83 2.44 -1.27 15.57
CA ALA A 83 2.41 -2.04 16.81
C ALA A 83 2.56 -3.54 16.55
N HIS A 84 1.86 -4.07 15.54
CA HIS A 84 1.99 -5.48 15.15
C HIS A 84 3.42 -5.83 14.73
N ILE A 85 4.04 -5.02 13.87
CA ILE A 85 5.42 -5.21 13.42
C ILE A 85 6.39 -5.18 14.61
N LEU A 86 6.19 -4.27 15.57
CA LEU A 86 7.03 -4.16 16.77
C LEU A 86 6.92 -5.38 17.70
N LEU A 87 5.73 -5.96 17.81
CA LEU A 87 5.44 -7.07 18.72
C LEU A 87 5.83 -8.44 18.14
N VAL A 88 5.82 -8.58 16.81
CA VAL A 88 6.16 -9.83 16.12
C VAL A 88 7.69 -9.97 16.02
N ARG A 89 8.28 -10.68 17.01
CA ARG A 89 9.72 -10.91 17.14
C ARG A 89 10.46 -11.75 16.07
N PRO A 90 9.86 -12.63 15.23
CA PRO A 90 10.65 -13.48 14.34
C PRO A 90 11.39 -12.76 13.20
N PHE A 91 11.13 -11.48 12.89
CA PHE A 91 11.79 -10.76 11.77
C PHE A 91 13.04 -9.97 12.17
N GLY A 92 13.44 -10.04 13.45
CA GLY A 92 14.60 -9.33 13.99
C GLY A 92 14.49 -7.81 13.86
N VAL A 93 15.54 -7.11 14.26
CA VAL A 93 15.62 -5.64 14.15
C VAL A 93 15.55 -5.15 12.69
N HIS A 94 15.97 -5.98 11.73
CA HIS A 94 16.10 -5.59 10.33
C HIS A 94 14.75 -5.34 9.63
N GLY A 95 13.74 -6.17 9.86
CA GLY A 95 12.41 -5.98 9.27
C GLY A 95 11.69 -4.72 9.79
N LEU A 96 11.96 -4.33 11.05
CA LEU A 96 11.45 -3.10 11.63
C LEU A 96 12.11 -1.87 10.98
N TRP A 97 13.44 -1.89 10.81
CA TRP A 97 14.16 -0.77 10.18
C TRP A 97 13.76 -0.57 8.72
N SER A 98 13.58 -1.66 7.96
CA SER A 98 13.12 -1.56 6.57
C SER A 98 11.69 -1.03 6.47
N ALA A 99 10.79 -1.47 7.37
CA ALA A 99 9.43 -0.95 7.45
C ALA A 99 9.42 0.55 7.78
N LEU A 100 10.17 0.98 8.80
CA LEU A 100 10.25 2.39 9.19
C LEU A 100 10.89 3.25 8.09
N ALA A 101 11.98 2.78 7.48
CA ALA A 101 12.61 3.46 6.35
C ALA A 101 11.65 3.60 5.16
N GLY A 102 10.86 2.55 4.88
CA GLY A 102 9.82 2.57 3.85
C GLY A 102 8.72 3.58 4.16
N ALA A 103 8.19 3.57 5.38
CA ALA A 103 7.13 4.47 5.82
C ALA A 103 7.57 5.94 5.74
N ILE A 104 8.73 6.26 6.36
CA ILE A 104 9.27 7.62 6.42
C ILE A 104 9.73 8.07 5.04
N GLY A 105 10.44 7.22 4.30
CA GLY A 105 10.95 7.54 2.97
C GLY A 105 9.84 7.88 1.98
N VAL A 106 8.80 7.03 1.90
CA VAL A 106 7.65 7.30 1.02
C VAL A 106 6.91 8.55 1.49
N ALA A 107 6.64 8.69 2.79
CA ALA A 107 5.96 9.87 3.32
C ALA A 107 6.70 11.16 2.98
N LEU A 108 8.03 11.19 3.12
CA LEU A 108 8.85 12.34 2.77
C LEU A 108 8.80 12.65 1.28
N VAL A 109 8.95 11.64 0.42
CA VAL A 109 8.85 11.83 -1.04
C VAL A 109 7.50 12.40 -1.42
N PHE A 110 6.40 11.85 -0.88
CA PHE A 110 5.05 12.33 -1.17
C PHE A 110 4.78 13.71 -0.56
N LEU A 111 5.33 14.02 0.61
CA LEU A 111 5.24 15.35 1.20
C LEU A 111 5.97 16.39 0.35
N VAL A 112 7.18 16.08 -0.13
CA VAL A 112 7.92 16.94 -1.05
C VAL A 112 7.11 17.16 -2.33
N LEU A 113 6.53 16.11 -2.90
CA LEU A 113 5.65 16.25 -4.07
C LEU A 113 4.42 17.11 -3.78
N ALA A 114 3.78 16.93 -2.63
CA ALA A 114 2.61 17.73 -2.23
C ALA A 114 2.94 19.22 -2.12
N VAL A 115 4.12 19.56 -1.60
CA VAL A 115 4.59 20.94 -1.44
C VAL A 115 5.06 21.53 -2.79
N VAL A 116 5.90 20.82 -3.54
CA VAL A 116 6.50 21.30 -4.78
C VAL A 116 5.47 21.41 -5.91
N ALA A 117 4.54 20.45 -6.00
CA ALA A 117 3.47 20.47 -7.00
C ALA A 117 2.29 21.38 -6.62
N ALA A 118 2.49 22.32 -5.68
CA ALA A 118 1.49 23.30 -5.23
C ALA A 118 0.13 22.67 -4.86
N GLY A 119 0.13 21.54 -4.16
CA GLY A 119 -1.09 20.83 -3.78
C GLY A 119 -1.56 19.77 -4.78
N GLY A 120 -0.74 19.41 -5.77
CA GLY A 120 -1.05 18.32 -6.71
C GLY A 120 -1.21 16.93 -6.07
N LEU A 121 -0.76 16.74 -4.82
CA LEU A 121 -0.96 15.53 -4.02
C LEU A 121 -1.55 15.88 -2.65
N GLY A 122 -2.60 15.19 -2.23
CA GLY A 122 -3.27 15.45 -0.96
C GLY A 122 -2.49 14.94 0.23
N LEU A 123 -2.58 15.62 1.39
CA LEU A 123 -1.97 15.12 2.64
C LEU A 123 -2.51 13.74 3.07
N GLY A 124 -3.74 13.39 2.65
CA GLY A 124 -4.28 12.05 2.84
C GLY A 124 -3.49 10.96 2.08
N ASP A 125 -2.99 11.29 0.89
CA ASP A 125 -2.17 10.38 0.07
C ASP A 125 -0.77 10.21 0.67
N VAL A 126 -0.21 11.26 1.28
CA VAL A 126 1.06 11.19 2.01
C VAL A 126 0.97 10.18 3.16
N LYS A 127 -0.11 10.26 3.95
CA LYS A 127 -0.37 9.34 5.07
C LYS A 127 -0.63 7.92 4.58
N LEU A 128 -1.39 7.76 3.49
CA LEU A 128 -1.62 6.47 2.88
C LEU A 128 -0.30 5.86 2.36
N GLY A 129 0.55 6.67 1.72
CA GLY A 129 1.89 6.31 1.30
C GLY A 129 2.76 5.85 2.46
N ALA A 130 2.67 6.49 3.63
CA ALA A 130 3.36 6.04 4.84
C ALA A 130 2.92 4.63 5.28
N ILE A 131 1.60 4.37 5.30
CA ILE A 131 1.04 3.06 5.69
C ILE A 131 1.47 1.97 4.70
N LEU A 132 1.40 2.26 3.40
CA LEU A 132 1.77 1.31 2.35
C LEU A 132 3.29 1.10 2.28
N GLY A 133 4.08 2.15 2.54
CA GLY A 133 5.53 2.08 2.70
C GLY A 133 5.94 1.24 3.91
N LEU A 134 5.21 1.35 5.02
CA LEU A 134 5.40 0.52 6.21
C LEU A 134 5.17 -0.96 5.89
N TRP A 135 4.04 -1.27 5.23
CA TRP A 135 3.69 -2.63 4.83
C TRP A 135 4.71 -3.23 3.86
N THR A 136 4.99 -2.53 2.76
CA THR A 136 5.88 -3.04 1.71
C THR A 136 7.34 -3.10 2.15
N GLY A 137 7.78 -2.17 3.00
CA GLY A 137 9.11 -2.19 3.63
C GLY A 137 9.27 -3.30 4.65
N TRP A 138 8.17 -3.70 5.32
CA TRP A 138 8.18 -4.86 6.20
C TRP A 138 8.35 -6.17 5.43
N LEU A 139 7.68 -6.29 4.27
CA LEU A 139 7.80 -7.48 3.41
C LEU A 139 9.17 -7.59 2.74
N HIS A 140 9.73 -6.48 2.24
CA HIS A 140 11.03 -6.47 1.59
C HIS A 140 11.69 -5.09 1.64
N PRO A 141 13.01 -4.97 1.85
CA PRO A 141 13.68 -3.67 1.93
C PRO A 141 13.50 -2.77 0.70
N THR A 142 13.41 -3.36 -0.49
CA THR A 142 13.15 -2.61 -1.75
C THR A 142 11.67 -2.50 -2.10
N GLY A 143 10.77 -3.11 -1.32
CA GLY A 143 9.32 -3.09 -1.55
C GLY A 143 8.74 -1.68 -1.69
N PRO A 144 9.11 -0.68 -0.86
CA PRO A 144 8.61 0.68 -0.97
C PRO A 144 8.94 1.34 -2.31
N VAL A 145 10.12 1.06 -2.86
CA VAL A 145 10.55 1.60 -4.16
C VAL A 145 9.67 1.03 -5.29
N VAL A 146 9.48 -0.28 -5.28
CA VAL A 146 8.62 -0.97 -6.26
C VAL A 146 7.18 -0.47 -6.16
N PHE A 147 6.68 -0.28 -4.93
CA PHE A 147 5.37 0.31 -4.69
C PHE A 147 5.23 1.70 -5.32
N VAL A 148 6.16 2.61 -5.01
CA VAL A 148 6.10 3.98 -5.54
C VAL A 148 6.16 3.97 -7.07
N MET A 149 7.10 3.20 -7.66
CA MET A 149 7.21 3.07 -9.11
C MET A 149 5.93 2.51 -9.74
N ALA A 150 5.38 1.42 -9.18
CA ALA A 150 4.16 0.81 -9.69
C ALA A 150 2.95 1.76 -9.58
N ALA A 151 2.82 2.50 -8.47
CA ALA A 151 1.75 3.47 -8.29
C ALA A 151 1.82 4.60 -9.34
N PHE A 152 3.02 5.14 -9.58
CA PHE A 152 3.22 6.17 -10.62
C PHE A 152 3.00 5.62 -12.03
N LEU A 153 3.42 4.39 -12.32
CA LEU A 153 3.19 3.77 -13.62
C LEU A 153 1.70 3.55 -13.90
N VAL A 154 0.96 2.97 -12.95
CA VAL A 154 -0.48 2.73 -13.10
C VAL A 154 -1.24 4.05 -13.18
N GLY A 155 -0.97 5.00 -12.27
CA GLY A 155 -1.62 6.31 -12.28
C GLY A 155 -1.27 7.14 -13.51
N GLY A 156 0.00 7.13 -13.94
CA GLY A 156 0.48 7.83 -15.12
C GLY A 156 -0.11 7.27 -16.41
N LEU A 157 -0.17 5.93 -16.56
CA LEU A 157 -0.80 5.29 -17.70
C LEU A 157 -2.30 5.61 -17.76
N TYR A 158 -2.99 5.59 -16.61
CA TYR A 158 -4.40 5.98 -16.54
C TYR A 158 -4.63 7.43 -16.97
N ALA A 159 -3.79 8.36 -16.49
CA ALA A 159 -3.84 9.76 -16.90
C ALA A 159 -3.57 9.93 -18.40
N LEU A 160 -2.58 9.22 -18.96
CA LEU A 160 -2.29 9.23 -20.40
C LEU A 160 -3.47 8.73 -21.23
N VAL A 161 -4.11 7.63 -20.82
CA VAL A 161 -5.29 7.09 -21.51
C VAL A 161 -6.45 8.09 -21.46
N LEU A 162 -6.71 8.72 -20.31
CA LEU A 162 -7.77 9.73 -20.20
C LEU A 162 -7.52 10.97 -21.06
N MET A 163 -6.26 11.43 -21.15
CA MET A 163 -5.87 12.52 -22.02
C MET A 163 -6.02 12.13 -23.51
N ALA A 164 -5.59 10.92 -23.89
CA ALA A 164 -5.74 10.41 -25.25
C ALA A 164 -7.22 10.30 -25.67
N LEU A 165 -8.10 9.91 -24.74
CA LEU A 165 -9.55 9.86 -24.94
C LEU A 165 -10.23 11.24 -24.84
N LYS A 166 -9.48 12.32 -24.59
CA LYS A 166 -9.99 13.69 -24.33
C LYS A 166 -11.05 13.75 -23.22
N LYS A 167 -11.03 12.79 -22.28
CA LYS A 167 -11.99 12.67 -21.17
C LYS A 167 -11.53 13.36 -19.89
N ALA A 168 -10.27 13.80 -19.83
CA ALA A 168 -9.74 14.58 -18.73
C ALA A 168 -8.96 15.80 -19.26
N THR A 169 -9.11 16.93 -18.59
CA THR A 169 -8.28 18.11 -18.77
C THR A 169 -7.19 18.14 -17.69
N ARG A 170 -6.15 18.96 -17.88
CA ARG A 170 -5.07 19.17 -16.88
C ARG A 170 -5.56 19.57 -15.48
N THR A 171 -6.83 19.97 -15.34
CA THR A 171 -7.44 20.45 -14.10
C THR A 171 -8.34 19.41 -13.41
N SER A 172 -8.60 18.25 -14.04
CA SER A 172 -9.42 17.20 -13.45
C SER A 172 -8.69 16.56 -12.27
N HIS A 173 -9.25 16.70 -11.07
CA HIS A 173 -8.71 16.08 -9.85
C HIS A 173 -9.02 14.57 -9.88
N ILE A 174 -8.01 13.76 -10.16
CA ILE A 174 -8.12 12.30 -10.16
C ILE A 174 -7.78 11.79 -8.75
N PRO A 175 -8.62 10.92 -8.14
CA PRO A 175 -8.33 10.35 -6.83
C PRO A 175 -7.09 9.45 -6.92
N PHE A 176 -6.03 9.79 -6.21
CA PHE A 176 -4.74 9.08 -6.30
C PHE A 176 -4.69 7.84 -5.39
N GLY A 177 -5.53 7.77 -4.36
CA GLY A 177 -5.59 6.67 -3.40
C GLY A 177 -5.71 5.28 -4.02
N PRO A 178 -6.64 5.03 -4.96
CA PRO A 178 -6.75 3.74 -5.64
C PRO A 178 -5.48 3.32 -6.39
N PHE A 179 -4.73 4.26 -6.97
CA PHE A 179 -3.48 3.95 -7.67
C PHE A 179 -2.35 3.61 -6.70
N LEU A 180 -2.31 4.28 -5.54
CA LEU A 180 -1.41 3.90 -4.45
C LEU A 180 -1.70 2.47 -3.97
N ILE A 181 -2.98 2.14 -3.75
CA ILE A 181 -3.39 0.80 -3.33
C ILE A 181 -3.00 -0.24 -4.38
N ALA A 182 -3.22 0.04 -5.67
CA ALA A 182 -2.83 -0.85 -6.76
C ALA A 182 -1.31 -1.05 -6.81
N GLY A 183 -0.52 0.01 -6.68
CA GLY A 183 0.94 -0.07 -6.64
C GLY A 183 1.44 -0.91 -5.46
N ALA A 184 0.84 -0.75 -4.28
CA ALA A 184 1.21 -1.52 -3.10
C ALA A 184 0.80 -2.99 -3.20
N ALA A 185 -0.34 -3.29 -3.84
CA ALA A 185 -0.71 -4.66 -4.18
C ALA A 185 0.35 -5.26 -5.11
N ILE A 186 0.69 -4.57 -6.22
CA ILE A 186 1.74 -5.04 -7.14
C ILE A 186 3.05 -5.31 -6.40
N ALA A 187 3.50 -4.40 -5.53
CA ALA A 187 4.71 -4.58 -4.74
C ALA A 187 4.63 -5.80 -3.79
N THR A 188 3.47 -6.04 -3.18
CA THR A 188 3.23 -7.21 -2.29
C THR A 188 3.36 -8.52 -3.05
N TRP A 189 2.90 -8.59 -4.30
CA TRP A 189 3.00 -9.80 -5.12
C TRP A 189 4.36 -9.91 -5.84
N TRP A 190 5.01 -8.78 -6.12
CA TRP A 190 6.33 -8.74 -6.74
C TRP A 190 7.41 -9.41 -5.89
N THR A 191 7.29 -9.38 -4.56
CA THR A 191 8.24 -10.07 -3.67
C THR A 191 8.28 -11.59 -3.86
N LEU A 192 7.34 -12.17 -4.62
CA LEU A 192 7.27 -13.59 -4.95
C LEU A 192 7.96 -13.96 -6.28
N LEU A 193 8.45 -12.99 -7.06
CA LEU A 193 9.05 -13.16 -8.39
C LEU A 193 10.59 -13.03 -8.32
#